data_AF-V4T7M3-F1
#
_entry.id   AF-V4T7M3-F1
#
_cell.length_a   1.000
_cell.length_b   1.000
_cell.length_c   1.000
_cell.angle_alpha   90.00
_cell.angle_beta   90.00
_cell.angle_gamma   90.00
#
_symmetry.space_group_name_H-M   'P 1'
#
loop_
_entity.id
_entity.type
_entity.pdbx_description
1 polymer ?
#
loop_
_entity_poly.entity_id
_entity_poly.type
_entity_poly.pdbx_seq_one_letter_code
_entity_poly.pdbx_strand_id
1 'polypeptide(L)'
;MACSAGHEFIDGEGCSDNDTLENFDEHDTTEDGLLQHYDSHDVINDELNVVIPSMEGFTADSSESLEPYMGMTFPSLEDARDFYYEYAKRTGFTIRTNRIRHSLKNMAIIGRDFVCSREGFRAAKHALRKDRVLPPRPVTREGCKAMIRLAARDGGKWAVTKFVREHNHKLLTHCKFPGELPIVNILSEEEKDKKIRDLYNELQRERERSAAIQQQLRLILKDLEEHAEIMSIRVEDIVNSLREIELDEL
;
A
#
# COMPACT_ATOMS: atom_id res chain seq x y z
N MET A 1 -46.41 -78.43 -12.74
CA MET A 1 -45.17 -77.67 -12.95
C MET A 1 -45.15 -76.57 -11.91
N ALA A 2 -44.20 -76.63 -10.99
CA ALA A 2 -44.10 -75.76 -9.83
C ALA A 2 -42.85 -74.88 -9.94
N CYS A 3 -42.85 -73.83 -9.11
CA CYS A 3 -41.73 -73.07 -8.56
C CYS A 3 -41.48 -71.66 -9.14
N SER A 4 -41.79 -70.68 -8.29
CA SER A 4 -41.17 -69.36 -8.19
C SER A 4 -39.93 -69.44 -7.28
N ALA A 5 -38.81 -68.79 -7.66
CA ALA A 5 -37.65 -68.41 -6.81
C ALA A 5 -36.75 -67.47 -7.65
N GLY A 6 -36.37 -66.28 -7.18
CA GLY A 6 -35.08 -65.97 -6.51
C GLY A 6 -34.40 -64.86 -7.35
N HIS A 7 -34.04 -63.66 -6.88
CA HIS A 7 -33.15 -63.23 -5.79
C HIS A 7 -31.66 -63.48 -6.09
N GLU A 8 -30.94 -62.44 -6.52
CA GLU A 8 -29.49 -62.34 -6.37
C GLU A 8 -29.11 -60.93 -5.87
N PHE A 9 -28.53 -60.91 -4.67
CA PHE A 9 -27.72 -59.85 -4.08
C PHE A 9 -26.27 -60.05 -4.55
N ILE A 10 -25.54 -58.97 -4.81
CA ILE A 10 -24.11 -58.87 -4.50
C ILE A 10 -23.84 -57.46 -3.95
N ASP A 11 -23.20 -57.44 -2.78
CA ASP A 11 -22.75 -56.29 -1.99
C ASP A 11 -21.52 -55.58 -2.60
N GLY A 12 -21.31 -54.32 -2.23
CA GLY A 12 -20.06 -53.60 -2.54
C GLY A 12 -20.03 -52.16 -2.05
N GLU A 13 -19.35 -51.94 -0.93
CA GLU A 13 -19.16 -50.70 -0.18
C GLU A 13 -18.40 -49.58 -0.94
N GLY A 14 -18.65 -48.32 -0.58
CA GLY A 14 -17.56 -47.41 -0.24
C GLY A 14 -17.19 -46.24 -1.17
N CYS A 15 -17.59 -45.04 -0.72
CA CYS A 15 -16.80 -43.81 -0.58
C CYS A 15 -16.48 -42.85 -1.75
N SER A 16 -16.85 -41.59 -1.45
CA SER A 16 -16.13 -40.31 -1.60
C SER A 16 -15.94 -39.66 -2.96
N ASP A 17 -16.42 -38.40 -2.97
CA ASP A 17 -15.87 -37.20 -3.59
C ASP A 17 -15.55 -37.23 -5.09
N ASN A 18 -16.18 -36.34 -5.87
CA ASN A 18 -15.64 -35.00 -6.10
C ASN A 18 -16.43 -34.27 -7.21
N ASP A 19 -16.32 -32.94 -7.16
CA ASP A 19 -16.25 -32.03 -8.32
C ASP A 19 -17.53 -31.49 -9.02
N THR A 20 -17.59 -30.13 -8.97
CA THR A 20 -17.79 -29.24 -10.13
C THR A 20 -19.26 -28.97 -10.51
N LEU A 21 -19.78 -27.74 -10.68
CA LEU A 21 -19.25 -26.50 -11.25
C LEU A 21 -20.22 -25.33 -10.94
N GLU A 22 -19.66 -24.12 -10.86
CA GLU A 22 -20.20 -22.80 -11.24
C GLU A 22 -21.64 -22.37 -10.88
N ASN A 23 -21.73 -21.19 -10.26
CA ASN A 23 -22.56 -20.14 -10.82
C ASN A 23 -21.82 -18.80 -10.72
N PHE A 24 -21.46 -18.28 -11.88
CA PHE A 24 -21.20 -16.88 -12.14
C PHE A 24 -22.53 -16.12 -12.03
N ASP A 25 -22.52 -14.93 -11.43
CA ASP A 25 -23.20 -13.80 -12.03
C ASP A 25 -22.63 -12.47 -11.49
N GLU A 26 -22.17 -11.68 -12.45
CA GLU A 26 -21.89 -10.25 -12.34
C GLU A 26 -23.22 -9.50 -12.20
N HIS A 27 -23.23 -8.43 -11.41
CA HIS A 27 -24.02 -7.27 -11.81
C HIS A 27 -23.34 -5.97 -11.38
N ASP A 28 -23.08 -5.17 -12.40
CA ASP A 28 -22.60 -3.79 -12.39
C ASP A 28 -23.79 -2.84 -12.17
N THR A 29 -23.61 -1.85 -11.29
CA THR A 29 -24.39 -0.61 -11.30
C THR A 29 -23.46 0.54 -10.96
N THR A 30 -23.09 1.27 -12.01
CA THR A 30 -22.62 2.65 -11.98
C THR A 30 -23.64 3.57 -11.32
N GLU A 31 -23.25 4.33 -10.30
CA GLU A 31 -23.36 5.80 -10.30
C GLU A 31 -22.73 6.44 -9.04
N ASP A 32 -22.26 7.66 -9.26
CA ASP A 32 -21.46 8.58 -8.46
C ASP A 32 -21.71 8.66 -6.95
N GLY A 33 -20.62 8.90 -6.21
CA GLY A 33 -20.69 9.74 -5.01
C GLY A 33 -19.89 9.28 -3.78
N LEU A 34 -18.67 9.81 -3.66
CA LEU A 34 -17.89 9.96 -2.41
C LEU A 34 -17.38 8.71 -1.68
N LEU A 35 -16.16 8.29 -2.01
CA LEU A 35 -15.16 7.65 -1.11
C LEU A 35 -13.80 7.77 -1.87
N GLN A 36 -12.60 8.01 -1.32
CA GLN A 36 -12.05 8.15 0.02
C GLN A 36 -10.52 8.30 -0.21
N HIS A 37 -9.82 9.15 0.53
CA HIS A 37 -8.36 8.99 0.68
C HIS A 37 -7.85 9.65 1.96
N TYR A 38 -7.93 8.90 3.06
CA TYR A 38 -6.97 8.90 4.17
C TYR A 38 -6.25 7.54 4.07
N ASP A 39 -4.97 7.32 4.36
CA ASP A 39 -4.03 7.99 5.25
C ASP A 39 -2.66 8.14 4.60
N SER A 40 -2.04 9.27 4.92
CA SER A 40 -0.62 9.53 4.72
C SER A 40 0.24 8.69 5.68
N HIS A 41 1.44 8.35 5.20
CA HIS A 41 2.49 7.71 5.95
C HIS A 41 2.88 8.48 7.22
N ASP A 42 3.02 7.77 8.34
CA ASP A 42 3.93 8.18 9.42
C ASP A 42 5.12 7.21 9.45
N VAL A 43 6.26 7.72 8.96
CA VAL A 43 7.58 7.18 9.24
C VAL A 43 8.07 7.91 10.49
N ILE A 44 7.98 7.28 11.64
CA ILE A 44 8.65 7.79 12.84
C ILE A 44 10.06 7.20 12.84
N ASN A 45 11.03 8.01 12.38
CA ASN A 45 12.43 7.88 12.76
C ASN A 45 12.57 8.60 14.10
N ASP A 46 12.77 7.86 15.19
CA ASP A 46 13.24 8.46 16.44
C ASP A 46 14.72 8.11 16.60
N GLU A 47 15.52 9.16 16.62
CA GLU A 47 16.96 9.14 16.89
C GLU A 47 17.18 8.80 18.36
N LEU A 48 17.80 7.65 18.66
CA LEU A 48 18.49 7.47 19.94
C LEU A 48 19.97 7.18 19.68
N ASN A 49 20.75 8.23 19.86
CA ASN A 49 22.20 8.26 19.77
C ASN A 49 22.78 7.52 21.00
N VAL A 50 23.25 6.28 20.83
CA VAL A 50 23.98 5.56 21.89
C VAL A 50 25.39 5.25 21.39
N VAL A 51 26.34 5.96 22.01
CA VAL A 51 27.78 5.80 21.87
C VAL A 51 28.17 4.35 22.16
N ILE A 52 28.89 3.70 21.24
CA ILE A 52 29.51 2.39 21.46
C ILE A 52 30.99 2.61 21.81
N PRO A 53 31.45 2.30 23.02
CA PRO A 53 32.86 1.97 23.24
C PRO A 53 33.07 0.49 22.94
N SER A 54 33.96 0.19 21.98
CA SER A 54 34.54 -1.13 21.80
C SER A 54 35.21 -1.62 23.09
N MET A 55 34.89 -2.83 23.55
CA MET A 55 35.90 -3.75 24.09
C MET A 55 35.33 -5.17 24.25
N GLU A 56 36.21 -6.11 23.96
CA GLU A 56 36.10 -7.57 23.96
C GLU A 56 35.63 -8.19 25.28
N GLY A 57 34.98 -9.37 25.20
CA GLY A 57 34.69 -10.20 26.37
C GLY A 57 33.82 -11.41 26.06
N PHE A 58 34.46 -12.55 25.82
CA PHE A 58 33.88 -13.89 25.76
C PHE A 58 33.13 -14.24 27.05
N THR A 59 31.84 -14.62 26.96
CA THR A 59 31.28 -15.78 27.66
C THR A 59 30.16 -16.38 26.82
N ALA A 60 30.23 -17.69 26.59
CA ALA A 60 29.17 -18.46 25.96
C ALA A 60 28.07 -18.74 26.99
N ASP A 61 26.83 -18.37 26.68
CA ASP A 61 25.66 -19.13 27.11
C ASP A 61 24.45 -18.89 26.16
N SER A 62 23.99 -19.98 25.56
CA SER A 62 22.68 -20.20 24.92
C SER A 62 21.97 -19.04 24.16
N SER A 63 22.43 -18.74 22.95
CA SER A 63 21.48 -18.31 21.89
C SER A 63 21.48 -19.36 20.80
N GLU A 64 20.89 -20.52 21.11
CA GLU A 64 20.53 -21.49 20.09
C GLU A 64 19.67 -20.77 19.06
N SER A 65 20.16 -20.79 17.83
CA SER A 65 19.52 -20.29 16.63
C SER A 65 18.20 -21.03 16.40
N LEU A 66 17.14 -20.65 17.10
CA LEU A 66 15.85 -21.33 17.03
C LEU A 66 15.24 -21.18 15.63
N GLU A 67 14.95 -22.32 15.03
CA GLU A 67 14.13 -22.45 13.83
C GLU A 67 12.66 -22.39 14.24
N PRO A 68 11.80 -21.63 13.54
CA PRO A 68 10.37 -21.63 13.80
C PRO A 68 9.81 -23.05 13.66
N TYR A 69 9.03 -23.49 14.64
CA TYR A 69 8.39 -24.80 14.58
C TYR A 69 6.88 -24.68 14.82
N MET A 70 6.15 -25.70 14.38
CA MET A 70 4.71 -25.80 14.53
C MET A 70 4.32 -25.85 16.01
N GLY A 71 3.40 -24.98 16.42
CA GLY A 71 2.94 -24.90 17.82
C GLY A 71 3.72 -23.94 18.70
N MET A 72 4.81 -23.32 18.22
CA MET A 72 5.50 -22.24 18.94
C MET A 72 4.52 -21.09 19.24
N THR A 73 4.56 -20.56 20.46
CA THR A 73 3.64 -19.50 20.91
C THR A 73 4.37 -18.22 21.27
N PHE A 74 3.75 -17.07 20.97
CA PHE A 74 4.24 -15.73 21.23
C PHE A 74 3.23 -14.93 22.06
N PRO A 75 3.70 -13.98 22.90
CA PRO A 75 2.82 -13.09 23.65
C PRO A 75 2.06 -12.13 22.74
N SER A 76 2.73 -11.56 21.73
CA SER A 76 2.14 -10.65 20.76
C SER A 76 2.41 -11.05 19.31
N LEU A 77 1.69 -10.40 18.39
CA LEU A 77 1.92 -10.55 16.95
C LEU A 77 3.28 -9.95 16.54
N GLU A 78 3.71 -8.88 17.21
CA GLU A 78 4.98 -8.21 16.92
C GLU A 78 6.16 -9.07 17.36
N ASP A 79 6.09 -9.72 18.53
CA ASP A 79 7.13 -10.66 18.97
C ASP A 79 7.30 -11.82 17.97
N ALA A 80 6.18 -12.31 17.43
CA ALA A 80 6.19 -13.37 16.42
C ALA A 80 6.80 -12.88 15.09
N ARG A 81 6.56 -11.61 14.74
CA ARG A 81 7.13 -10.96 13.55
C ARG A 81 8.63 -10.81 13.70
N ASP A 82 9.09 -10.29 14.83
CA ASP A 82 10.51 -10.03 15.11
C ASP A 82 11.31 -11.32 15.17
N PHE A 83 10.75 -12.35 15.79
CA PHE A 83 11.33 -13.68 15.77
C PHE A 83 11.50 -14.22 14.35
N TYR A 84 10.47 -14.12 13.51
CA TYR A 84 10.56 -14.57 12.12
C TYR A 84 11.48 -13.68 11.27
N TYR A 85 11.57 -12.39 11.59
CA TYR A 85 12.49 -11.44 10.95
C TYR A 85 13.94 -11.81 11.24
N GLU A 86 14.30 -12.10 12.49
CA GLU A 86 15.65 -12.53 12.86
C GLU A 86 15.97 -13.92 12.28
N TYR A 87 14.99 -14.82 12.17
CA TYR A 87 15.15 -16.07 11.43
C TYR A 87 15.44 -15.82 9.94
N ALA A 88 14.65 -14.98 9.28
CA ALA A 88 14.82 -14.63 7.88
C ALA A 88 16.18 -13.98 7.62
N LYS A 89 16.63 -13.15 8.57
CA LYS A 89 17.91 -12.46 8.51
C LYS A 89 19.10 -13.40 8.54
N ARG A 90 19.07 -14.39 9.44
CA ARG A 90 20.08 -15.45 9.53
C ARG A 90 20.07 -16.37 8.32
N THR A 91 18.90 -16.69 7.79
CA THR A 91 18.73 -17.60 6.66
C THR A 91 18.93 -16.94 5.30
N GLY A 92 18.96 -15.61 5.22
CA GLY A 92 19.33 -14.90 4.01
C GLY A 92 18.17 -14.44 3.13
N PHE A 93 17.00 -14.18 3.71
CA PHE A 93 15.86 -13.62 2.99
C PHE A 93 15.19 -12.48 3.78
N THR A 94 14.30 -11.75 3.11
CA THR A 94 13.49 -10.69 3.72
C THR A 94 12.03 -11.11 3.78
N ILE A 95 11.31 -10.65 4.80
CA ILE A 95 9.91 -10.98 5.03
C ILE A 95 8.98 -9.87 4.56
N ARG A 96 7.76 -10.24 4.17
CA ARG A 96 6.64 -9.34 3.88
C ARG A 96 5.44 -9.78 4.71
N THR A 97 4.63 -8.81 5.12
CA THR A 97 3.32 -9.06 5.71
C THR A 97 2.31 -9.39 4.61
N ASN A 98 1.65 -10.56 4.68
CA ASN A 98 0.72 -11.02 3.63
C ASN A 98 -0.75 -10.91 4.06
N ARG A 99 -1.44 -12.02 4.31
CA ARG A 99 -2.91 -12.08 4.51
C ARG A 99 -3.28 -11.86 5.97
N ILE A 100 -4.33 -11.06 6.23
CA ILE A 100 -4.99 -10.97 7.54
C ILE A 100 -6.20 -11.89 7.50
N ARG A 101 -6.43 -12.62 8.59
CA ARG A 101 -7.67 -13.35 8.83
C ARG A 101 -8.38 -12.70 10.01
N HIS A 102 -9.64 -12.32 9.80
CA HIS A 102 -10.51 -11.72 10.82
C HIS A 102 -11.54 -12.73 11.30
N SER A 103 -11.94 -12.62 12.56
CA SER A 103 -13.07 -13.34 13.13
C SER A 103 -14.36 -12.86 12.49
N LEU A 104 -15.24 -13.80 12.12
CA LEU A 104 -16.57 -13.45 11.60
C LEU A 104 -17.48 -12.83 12.67
N LYS A 105 -17.22 -13.11 13.96
CA LYS A 105 -18.09 -12.66 15.05
C LYS A 105 -17.80 -11.22 15.47
N ASN A 106 -16.51 -10.90 15.65
CA ASN A 106 -16.08 -9.65 16.28
C ASN A 106 -15.12 -8.84 15.40
N MET A 107 -14.87 -9.26 14.15
CA MET A 107 -13.89 -8.65 13.23
C MET A 107 -12.44 -8.58 13.76
N ALA A 108 -12.17 -9.16 14.93
CA ALA A 108 -10.84 -9.22 15.53
C ALA A 108 -9.86 -10.04 14.67
N ILE A 109 -8.58 -9.68 14.69
CA ILE A 109 -7.55 -10.40 13.94
C ILE A 109 -7.32 -11.77 14.59
N ILE A 110 -7.67 -12.84 13.88
CA ILE A 110 -7.50 -14.24 14.34
C ILE A 110 -6.32 -14.93 13.68
N GLY A 111 -5.72 -14.33 12.65
CA GLY A 111 -4.61 -14.94 11.96
C GLY A 111 -3.83 -13.98 11.09
N ARG A 112 -2.53 -14.26 10.97
CA ARG A 112 -1.60 -13.46 10.18
C ARG A 112 -0.56 -14.33 9.50
N ASP A 113 -0.26 -14.01 8.24
CA ASP A 113 0.73 -14.73 7.44
C ASP A 113 1.92 -13.81 7.14
N PHE A 114 3.13 -14.26 7.45
CA PHE A 114 4.39 -13.64 7.01
C PHE A 114 5.05 -14.54 5.97
N VAL A 115 5.57 -13.93 4.91
CA VAL A 115 6.01 -14.62 3.70
C VAL A 115 7.34 -14.08 3.22
N CYS A 116 8.07 -14.84 2.41
CA CYS A 116 9.27 -14.33 1.75
C CYS A 116 8.93 -13.16 0.80
N SER A 117 9.85 -12.20 0.64
CA SER A 117 9.68 -11.08 -0.29
C SER A 117 9.47 -11.52 -1.75
N ARG A 118 10.05 -12.66 -2.14
CA ARG A 118 9.90 -13.29 -3.47
C ARG A 118 8.68 -14.21 -3.59
N GLU A 119 7.78 -14.20 -2.61
CA GLU A 119 6.60 -15.08 -2.59
C GLU A 119 5.56 -14.73 -3.66
N GLY A 120 5.02 -15.79 -4.27
CA GLY A 120 3.96 -15.76 -5.26
C GLY A 120 4.39 -15.21 -6.61
N PHE A 121 3.42 -14.86 -7.45
CA PHE A 121 3.63 -14.17 -8.72
C PHE A 121 2.82 -12.87 -8.73
N ARG A 122 3.30 -11.85 -9.45
CA ARG A 122 2.53 -10.62 -9.65
C ARG A 122 1.44 -10.91 -10.69
N ALA A 123 0.19 -10.55 -10.39
CA ALA A 123 -0.91 -10.74 -11.34
C ALA A 123 -0.69 -9.93 -12.63
N ALA A 124 -1.05 -10.52 -13.78
CA ALA A 124 -0.83 -9.96 -15.11
C ALA A 124 -1.44 -8.56 -15.30
N LYS A 125 -2.59 -8.29 -14.66
CA LYS A 125 -3.23 -6.96 -14.64
C LYS A 125 -2.31 -5.86 -14.12
N HIS A 126 -1.41 -6.19 -13.19
CA HIS A 126 -0.42 -5.26 -12.69
C HIS A 126 0.85 -5.23 -13.55
N ALA A 127 1.11 -6.19 -14.42
CA ALA A 127 2.23 -6.09 -15.35
C ALA A 127 1.85 -5.26 -16.60
N LEU A 128 0.61 -5.41 -17.08
CA LEU A 128 0.14 -4.90 -18.38
C LEU A 128 -0.70 -3.62 -18.30
N ARG A 129 -0.73 -2.96 -17.13
CA ARG A 129 -1.50 -1.71 -16.93
C ARG A 129 -0.99 -0.63 -17.91
N LYS A 130 -1.84 -0.19 -18.86
CA LYS A 130 -1.46 0.73 -19.95
C LYS A 130 -1.48 2.22 -19.54
N ASP A 131 -2.24 2.56 -18.51
CA ASP A 131 -2.45 3.90 -17.94
C ASP A 131 -1.38 4.32 -16.92
N ARG A 132 -0.15 3.81 -17.04
CA ARG A 132 0.92 4.09 -16.07
C ARG A 132 1.64 5.40 -16.41
N VAL A 133 1.70 6.30 -15.43
CA VAL A 133 2.55 7.52 -15.48
C VAL A 133 4.03 7.19 -15.27
N LEU A 134 4.33 6.13 -14.50
CA LEU A 134 5.69 5.71 -14.14
C LEU A 134 6.01 4.29 -14.65
N PRO A 135 7.28 4.00 -14.99
CA PRO A 135 7.68 2.68 -15.45
C PRO A 135 7.36 1.59 -14.41
N PRO A 136 7.05 0.36 -14.84
CA PRO A 136 6.72 -0.72 -13.92
C PRO A 136 7.91 -1.08 -13.03
N ARG A 137 7.66 -1.20 -11.72
CA ARG A 137 8.66 -1.72 -10.78
C ARG A 137 9.11 -3.12 -11.23
N PRO A 138 10.41 -3.45 -11.13
CA PRO A 138 10.93 -4.77 -11.48
C PRO A 138 10.13 -5.91 -10.83
N VAL A 139 10.03 -7.03 -11.55
CA VAL A 139 9.39 -8.24 -11.02
C VAL A 139 10.36 -8.93 -10.06
N THR A 140 10.04 -8.89 -8.77
CA THR A 140 10.85 -9.50 -7.70
C THR A 140 10.24 -10.79 -7.14
N ARG A 141 9.05 -11.16 -7.60
CA ARG A 141 8.29 -12.32 -7.12
C ARG A 141 8.54 -13.51 -8.04
N GLU A 142 9.17 -14.55 -7.50
CA GLU A 142 9.65 -15.74 -8.23
C GLU A 142 8.83 -17.00 -7.89
N GLY A 143 7.71 -16.86 -7.17
CA GLY A 143 6.86 -18.00 -6.77
C GLY A 143 7.31 -18.69 -5.49
N CYS A 144 8.08 -18.01 -4.63
CA CYS A 144 8.56 -18.60 -3.39
C CYS A 144 7.40 -19.03 -2.48
N LYS A 145 7.53 -20.18 -1.83
CA LYS A 145 6.50 -20.76 -0.93
C LYS A 145 6.85 -20.63 0.55
N ALA A 146 8.03 -20.11 0.87
CA ALA A 146 8.46 -19.93 2.25
C ALA A 146 7.54 -18.95 3.00
N MET A 147 7.00 -19.41 4.12
CA MET A 147 6.02 -18.67 4.91
C MET A 147 5.92 -19.19 6.35
N ILE A 148 5.47 -18.32 7.25
CA ILE A 148 4.97 -18.68 8.58
C ILE A 148 3.54 -18.16 8.73
N ARG A 149 2.66 -18.99 9.30
CA ARG A 149 1.26 -18.66 9.55
C ARG A 149 0.99 -18.70 11.04
N LEU A 150 0.50 -17.58 11.55
CA LEU A 150 0.13 -17.39 12.94
C LEU A 150 -1.39 -17.42 13.08
N ALA A 151 -1.87 -17.99 14.17
CA ALA A 151 -3.26 -17.93 14.60
C ALA A 151 -3.35 -17.50 16.05
N ALA A 152 -4.32 -16.64 16.36
CA ALA A 152 -4.64 -16.27 17.73
C ALA A 152 -5.18 -17.49 18.49
N ARG A 153 -4.73 -17.66 19.72
CA ARG A 153 -5.22 -18.66 20.69
C ARG A 153 -5.95 -17.97 21.83
N ASP A 154 -6.72 -18.76 22.57
CA ASP A 154 -7.41 -18.29 23.76
C ASP A 154 -6.38 -17.74 24.75
N GLY A 155 -6.62 -16.51 25.25
CA GLY A 155 -5.68 -15.80 26.13
C GLY A 155 -4.71 -14.83 25.43
N GLY A 156 -5.01 -14.39 24.20
CA GLY A 156 -4.28 -13.31 23.52
C GLY A 156 -2.91 -13.71 22.94
N LYS A 157 -2.55 -15.00 23.04
CA LYS A 157 -1.30 -15.55 22.53
C LYS A 157 -1.40 -15.88 21.05
N TRP A 158 -0.28 -15.85 20.35
CA TRP A 158 -0.18 -16.17 18.93
C TRP A 158 0.58 -17.48 18.74
N ALA A 159 0.00 -18.45 18.03
CA ALA A 159 0.63 -19.74 17.78
C ALA A 159 0.96 -19.94 16.30
N VAL A 160 2.11 -20.57 16.01
CA VAL A 160 2.50 -21.00 14.67
C VAL A 160 1.66 -22.21 14.26
N THR A 161 0.88 -22.05 13.19
CA THR A 161 -0.01 -23.09 12.64
C THR A 161 0.45 -23.64 11.31
N LYS A 162 1.36 -22.96 10.62
CA LYS A 162 2.03 -23.47 9.43
C LYS A 162 3.40 -22.84 9.34
N PHE A 163 4.41 -23.64 9.04
CA PHE A 163 5.74 -23.17 8.72
C PHE A 163 6.24 -23.89 7.48
N VAL A 164 6.73 -23.12 6.50
CA VAL A 164 7.33 -23.62 5.26
C VAL A 164 8.71 -22.99 5.16
N ARG A 165 9.74 -23.84 5.28
CA ARG A 165 11.15 -23.45 5.18
C ARG A 165 11.64 -23.35 3.74
N GLU A 166 11.05 -24.09 2.81
CA GLU A 166 11.60 -24.26 1.47
C GLU A 166 11.51 -22.99 0.63
N HIS A 167 12.67 -22.59 0.08
CA HIS A 167 12.79 -21.50 -0.89
C HIS A 167 13.07 -22.06 -2.28
N ASN A 168 12.48 -21.45 -3.29
CA ASN A 168 12.73 -21.79 -4.69
C ASN A 168 13.79 -20.89 -5.35
N HIS A 169 14.48 -20.08 -4.55
CA HIS A 169 15.49 -19.13 -5.00
C HIS A 169 16.72 -19.20 -4.11
N LYS A 170 17.85 -18.73 -4.62
CA LYS A 170 19.09 -18.66 -3.85
C LYS A 170 18.90 -17.71 -2.66
N LEU A 171 19.18 -18.22 -1.46
CA LEU A 171 19.25 -17.45 -0.24
C LEU A 171 20.61 -16.77 -0.14
N LEU A 172 20.65 -15.57 0.42
CA LEU A 172 21.89 -14.85 0.63
C LEU A 172 22.60 -15.44 1.85
N THR A 173 23.68 -16.20 1.64
CA THR A 173 24.47 -16.85 2.70
C THR A 173 25.01 -15.87 3.74
N HIS A 174 25.15 -14.61 3.34
CA HIS A 174 25.25 -13.48 4.24
C HIS A 174 24.33 -12.40 3.67
N CYS A 175 23.15 -12.23 4.25
CA CYS A 175 22.54 -10.91 4.22
C CYS A 175 23.52 -9.99 4.95
N LYS A 176 24.44 -9.36 4.21
CA LYS A 176 24.77 -7.97 4.55
C LYS A 176 23.41 -7.30 4.46
N PHE A 177 22.69 -7.20 5.58
CA PHE A 177 21.46 -6.41 5.66
C PHE A 177 21.92 -5.04 5.26
N PRO A 178 21.60 -4.59 4.04
CA PRO A 178 22.02 -3.29 3.69
C PRO A 178 20.84 -2.48 4.26
N GLY A 179 21.04 -1.99 5.48
CA GLY A 179 20.40 -0.74 5.90
C GLY A 179 20.68 0.37 4.86
N GLU A 180 21.64 0.14 3.98
CA GLU A 180 21.77 0.73 2.66
C GLU A 180 20.87 0.01 1.65
N LEU A 181 19.71 0.58 1.32
CA LEU A 181 18.99 0.16 0.12
C LEU A 181 19.96 0.01 -1.07
N PRO A 182 19.80 -0.98 -1.98
CA PRO A 182 20.56 -1.01 -3.22
C PRO A 182 20.36 0.34 -3.88
N ILE A 183 21.43 1.10 -4.02
CA ILE A 183 21.34 2.48 -4.44
C ILE A 183 20.77 2.47 -5.87
N VAL A 184 19.48 2.74 -5.96
CA VAL A 184 18.79 3.01 -7.20
C VAL A 184 19.39 4.32 -7.73
N ASN A 185 20.28 4.18 -8.71
CA ASN A 185 21.03 5.24 -9.39
C ASN A 185 21.72 6.26 -8.44
N ILE A 186 23.00 6.02 -8.12
CA ILE A 186 23.89 7.11 -7.72
C ILE A 186 24.10 7.98 -8.96
N LEU A 187 23.24 8.97 -9.16
CA LEU A 187 23.83 10.30 -9.27
C LEU A 187 24.32 10.65 -7.86
N SER A 188 25.53 11.21 -7.76
CA SER A 188 26.13 11.62 -6.48
C SER A 188 25.09 12.40 -5.67
N GLU A 189 25.08 12.28 -4.35
CA GLU A 189 24.19 13.09 -3.51
C GLU A 189 24.29 14.58 -3.88
N GLU A 190 25.48 15.02 -4.27
CA GLU A 190 25.77 16.35 -4.79
C GLU A 190 25.01 16.71 -6.08
N GLU A 191 24.80 15.75 -6.98
CA GLU A 191 24.04 15.96 -8.23
C GLU A 191 22.53 16.04 -7.97
N LYS A 192 22.04 15.27 -6.99
CA LYS A 192 20.64 15.35 -6.54
C LYS A 192 20.39 16.68 -5.84
N ASP A 193 21.29 17.09 -4.96
CA ASP A 193 21.21 18.38 -4.27
C ASP A 193 21.35 19.56 -5.22
N LYS A 194 22.24 19.46 -6.22
CA LYS A 194 22.33 20.44 -7.30
C LYS A 194 21.01 20.51 -8.07
N LYS A 195 20.43 19.37 -8.42
CA LYS A 195 19.15 19.34 -9.14
C LYS A 195 18.00 19.91 -8.31
N ILE A 196 17.98 19.64 -7.01
CA ILE A 196 17.00 20.22 -6.07
C ILE A 196 17.12 21.74 -6.05
N ARG A 197 18.34 22.28 -5.93
CA ARG A 197 18.57 23.74 -5.96
C ARG A 197 18.16 24.36 -7.30
N ASP A 198 18.52 23.72 -8.41
CA ASP A 198 18.18 24.21 -9.74
C ASP A 198 16.66 24.25 -9.96
N LEU A 199 15.94 23.20 -9.54
CA LEU A 199 14.49 23.15 -9.62
C LEU A 199 13.81 24.16 -8.68
N TYR A 200 14.36 24.37 -7.48
CA TYR A 200 13.88 25.39 -6.55
C TYR A 200 14.00 26.79 -7.15
N ASN A 201 15.14 27.10 -7.79
CA ASN A 201 15.34 28.37 -8.46
C ASN A 201 14.40 28.55 -9.66
N GLU A 202 14.17 27.49 -10.45
CA GLU A 202 13.21 27.53 -11.55
C GLU A 202 11.78 27.79 -11.05
N LEU A 203 11.36 27.08 -9.99
CA LEU A 203 10.07 27.27 -9.37
C LEU A 203 9.89 28.70 -8.85
N GLN A 204 10.94 29.28 -8.26
CA GLN A 204 10.90 30.65 -7.74
C GLN A 204 10.74 31.66 -8.87
N ARG A 205 11.48 31.51 -9.98
CA ARG A 205 11.31 32.35 -11.18
C ARG A 205 9.90 32.26 -11.73
N GLU A 206 9.31 31.06 -11.77
CA GLU A 206 7.97 30.88 -12.30
C GLU A 206 6.89 31.47 -11.40
N ARG A 207 7.09 31.41 -10.07
CA ARG A 207 6.24 32.10 -9.09
C ARG A 207 6.28 33.62 -9.28
N GLU A 208 7.47 34.19 -9.48
CA GLU A 208 7.62 35.63 -9.71
C GLU A 208 6.94 36.08 -11.01
N ARG A 209 7.12 35.32 -12.10
CA ARG A 209 6.41 35.56 -13.37
C ARG A 209 4.89 35.47 -13.20
N SER A 210 4.42 34.44 -12.51
CA SER A 210 2.99 34.25 -12.24
C SER A 210 2.42 35.40 -11.39
N ALA A 211 3.16 35.86 -10.38
CA ALA A 211 2.76 36.99 -9.55
C ALA A 211 2.68 38.30 -10.35
N ALA A 212 3.63 38.55 -11.26
CA ALA A 212 3.60 39.72 -12.11
C ALA A 212 2.38 39.73 -13.05
N ILE A 213 2.08 38.59 -13.68
CA ILE A 213 0.90 38.43 -14.54
C ILE A 213 -0.39 38.62 -13.71
N GLN A 214 -0.47 38.03 -12.53
CA GLN A 214 -1.61 38.20 -11.62
C GLN A 214 -1.80 39.67 -11.20
N GLN A 215 -0.70 40.39 -10.92
CA GLN A 215 -0.75 41.82 -10.58
C GLN A 215 -1.27 42.64 -11.78
N GLN A 216 -0.79 42.38 -12.98
CA GLN A 216 -1.27 43.05 -14.19
C GLN A 216 -2.77 42.79 -14.42
N LEU A 217 -3.21 41.54 -14.28
CA LEU A 217 -4.63 41.20 -14.42
C LEU A 217 -5.47 41.95 -13.38
N ARG A 218 -5.00 42.05 -12.14
CA ARG A 218 -5.69 42.76 -11.06
C ARG A 218 -5.87 44.24 -11.37
N LEU A 219 -4.87 44.89 -11.96
CA LEU A 219 -4.96 46.30 -12.39
C LEU A 219 -6.00 46.46 -13.50
N ILE A 220 -5.95 45.61 -14.53
CA ILE A 220 -6.92 45.67 -15.63
C ILE A 220 -8.35 45.47 -15.12
N LEU A 221 -8.56 44.52 -14.21
CA LEU A 221 -9.89 44.28 -13.62
C LEU A 221 -10.40 45.50 -12.84
N LYS A 222 -9.51 46.18 -12.10
CA LYS A 222 -9.85 47.40 -11.37
C LYS A 222 -10.24 48.55 -12.31
N ASP A 223 -9.49 48.75 -13.39
CA ASP A 223 -9.81 49.77 -14.39
C ASP A 223 -11.15 49.49 -15.09
N LEU A 224 -11.46 48.21 -15.35
CA LEU A 224 -12.74 47.81 -15.94
C LEU A 224 -13.91 48.05 -14.98
N GLU A 225 -13.72 47.78 -13.68
CA GLU A 225 -14.71 48.05 -12.63
C GLU A 225 -15.00 49.54 -12.50
N GLU A 226 -13.96 50.37 -12.40
CA GLU A 226 -14.09 51.83 -12.36
C GLU A 226 -14.78 52.37 -13.61
N HIS A 227 -14.42 51.86 -14.79
CA HIS A 227 -15.08 52.25 -16.03
C HIS A 227 -16.55 51.83 -16.07
N ALA A 228 -16.90 50.65 -15.55
CA ALA A 228 -18.28 50.19 -15.47
C ALA A 228 -19.13 51.06 -14.52
N GLU A 229 -18.58 51.46 -13.37
CA GLU A 229 -19.22 52.40 -12.44
C GLU A 229 -19.49 53.76 -13.10
N ILE A 230 -18.48 54.33 -13.78
CA ILE A 230 -18.64 55.61 -14.50
C ILE A 230 -19.72 55.50 -15.58
N MET A 231 -19.75 54.40 -16.33
CA MET A 231 -20.77 54.16 -17.35
C MET A 231 -22.16 54.02 -16.73
N SER A 232 -22.28 53.36 -15.57
CA SER A 232 -23.56 53.24 -14.85
C SER A 232 -24.10 54.62 -14.45
N ILE A 233 -23.23 55.48 -13.89
CA ILE A 233 -23.61 56.84 -13.49
C ILE A 233 -24.08 57.65 -14.71
N ARG A 234 -23.33 57.61 -15.82
CA ARG A 234 -23.71 58.34 -17.04
C ARG A 234 -25.03 57.86 -17.64
N VAL A 235 -25.29 56.55 -17.61
CA VAL A 235 -26.57 56.01 -18.07
C VAL A 235 -27.70 56.48 -17.16
N GLU A 236 -27.49 56.48 -15.84
CA GLU A 236 -28.47 56.98 -14.87
C GLU A 236 -28.76 58.48 -15.06
N ASP A 237 -27.75 59.31 -15.30
CA ASP A 237 -27.90 60.74 -15.61
C ASP A 237 -28.73 60.97 -16.88
N ILE A 238 -28.48 60.19 -17.94
CA ILE A 238 -29.27 60.26 -19.19
C ILE A 238 -30.71 59.82 -18.94
N VAL A 239 -30.93 58.73 -18.22
CA VAL A 239 -32.29 58.24 -17.91
C VAL A 239 -33.06 59.26 -17.06
N ASN A 240 -32.40 59.90 -16.09
CA ASN A 240 -33.01 60.96 -15.29
C ASN A 240 -33.34 62.19 -16.14
N SER A 241 -32.42 62.61 -17.01
CA SER A 241 -32.66 63.72 -17.95
C SER A 241 -33.84 63.44 -18.88
N LEU A 242 -33.97 62.21 -19.41
CA LEU A 242 -35.10 61.81 -20.23
C LEU A 242 -36.42 61.79 -19.45
N ARG A 243 -36.39 61.33 -18.19
CA ARG A 243 -37.57 61.35 -17.30
C ARG A 243 -38.04 62.77 -17.01
N GLU A 244 -37.12 63.71 -16.77
CA GLU A 244 -37.47 65.12 -16.56
C GLU A 244 -38.17 65.70 -17.80
N ILE A 245 -37.67 65.41 -19.01
CA ILE A 245 -38.30 65.85 -20.26
C ILE A 245 -39.70 65.22 -20.44
N GLU A 246 -39.89 63.94 -20.13
CA GLU A 246 -41.21 63.29 -20.19
C GLU A 246 -42.23 63.87 -19.21
N LEU A 247 -41.78 64.40 -18.06
CA LEU A 247 -42.64 65.03 -17.06
C LEU A 247 -43.02 66.46 -17.45
N ASP A 248 -42.18 67.17 -18.19
CA ASP A 248 -42.45 68.52 -18.70
C ASP A 248 -43.43 68.52 -19.90
N GLU A 249 -43.66 67.37 -20.53
CA GLU A 249 -44.63 67.18 -21.64
C GLU A 249 -46.06 66.78 -21.18
N LEU A 250 -46.31 66.61 -19.87
CA LEU A 250 -47.61 66.26 -19.27
C LEU A 250 -48.27 67.45 -18.55
#